data_AF-A0A948FT88-F1
#
_entry.id   AF-A0A948FT88-F1
#
_cell.length_a   1.000
_cell.length_b   1.000
_cell.length_c   1.000
_cell.angle_alpha   90.00
_cell.angle_beta   90.00
_cell.angle_gamma   90.00
#
_symmetry.space_group_name_H-M   'P 1'
#
loop_
_entity.id
_entity.type
_entity.pdbx_description
1 polymer ?
#
loop_
_entity_poly.entity_id
_entity_poly.type
_entity_poly.pdbx_seq_one_letter_code
_entity_poly.pdbx_strand_id
1 'polypeptide(L)'
;MSATAPVEYGPKRVRSALWAGLAAFLVANGLLILTASDSSSAWLAVIPVALFGLVAVVMLRRVMRRDPYLVLDKKGFDDRTTPFSVGRVAWSEVSSIEAERAGFQ
;
A
#
# COMPACT_ATOMS: atom_id res chain seq x y z
N MET A 1 12.09 31.60 18.35
CA MET A 1 10.91 30.84 17.88
C MET A 1 11.31 29.38 17.78
N SER A 2 10.76 28.50 18.62
CA SER A 2 11.16 27.09 18.63
C SER A 2 10.70 26.40 17.32
N ALA A 3 11.64 25.79 16.61
CA ALA A 3 11.35 24.94 15.46
C ALA A 3 10.77 23.63 16.02
N THR A 4 9.44 23.56 16.13
CA THR A 4 8.77 22.30 16.43
C THR A 4 9.03 21.34 15.28
N ALA A 5 9.63 20.19 15.60
CA ALA A 5 9.88 19.12 14.66
C ALA A 5 8.56 18.63 14.03
N PRO A 6 8.58 18.18 12.76
CA PRO A 6 7.40 17.62 12.11
C PRO A 6 6.90 16.39 12.88
N VAL A 7 5.57 16.22 12.91
CA VAL A 7 4.94 15.02 13.47
C VAL A 7 4.84 14.00 12.35
N GLU A 8 5.52 12.87 12.53
CA GLU A 8 5.58 11.79 11.54
C GLU A 8 4.82 10.56 12.03
N TYR A 9 3.91 10.06 11.19
CA TYR A 9 3.24 8.78 11.43
C TYR A 9 3.88 7.70 10.56
N GLY A 10 4.47 6.71 11.23
CA GLY A 10 5.15 5.60 10.59
C GLY A 10 4.22 4.60 9.92
N PRO A 11 4.75 3.81 8.97
CA PRO A 11 3.97 2.84 8.22
C PRO A 11 3.50 1.66 9.09
N LYS A 12 2.19 1.34 9.08
CA LYS A 12 1.65 0.06 9.58
C LYS A 12 1.91 -1.06 8.57
N ARG A 13 3.13 -1.61 8.59
CA ARG A 13 3.61 -2.58 7.58
C ARG A 13 2.94 -3.94 7.63
N VAL A 14 2.38 -4.33 8.78
CA VAL A 14 1.78 -5.66 8.99
C VAL A 14 0.71 -5.96 7.94
N ARG A 15 -0.23 -5.04 7.71
CA ARG A 15 -1.30 -5.23 6.71
C ARG A 15 -0.73 -5.35 5.29
N SER A 16 0.23 -4.51 4.91
CA SER A 16 0.88 -4.60 3.60
C SER A 16 1.68 -5.90 3.43
N ALA A 17 2.31 -6.39 4.50
CA ALA A 17 3.03 -7.66 4.50
C ALA A 17 2.08 -8.85 4.35
N LEU A 18 0.93 -8.84 5.04
CA LEU A 18 -0.11 -9.86 4.88
C LEU A 18 -0.63 -9.91 3.44
N TRP A 19 -0.92 -8.75 2.83
CA TRP A 19 -1.34 -8.69 1.43
C TRP A 19 -0.24 -9.14 0.45
N ALA A 20 1.02 -8.78 0.71
CA ALA A 20 2.15 -9.25 -0.10
C ALA A 20 2.29 -10.78 -0.03
N GLY A 21 2.17 -11.36 1.18
CA GLY A 21 2.23 -12.80 1.39
C GLY A 21 1.10 -13.54 0.69
N LEU A 22 -0.15 -13.06 0.82
CA LEU A 22 -1.30 -13.65 0.13
C LEU A 22 -1.14 -13.60 -1.39
N ALA A 23 -0.72 -12.46 -1.94
CA ALA A 23 -0.49 -12.31 -3.37
C ALA A 23 0.63 -13.25 -3.87
N ALA A 24 1.73 -13.37 -3.13
CA ALA A 24 2.81 -14.30 -3.45
C ALA A 24 2.36 -15.76 -3.41
N PHE A 25 1.52 -16.14 -2.44
CA PHE A 25 0.94 -17.48 -2.35
C PHE A 25 0.08 -17.81 -3.58
N LEU A 26 -0.78 -16.88 -4.02
CA LEU A 26 -1.61 -17.07 -5.20
C LEU A 26 -0.79 -17.19 -6.48
N VAL A 27 0.27 -16.39 -6.63
CA VAL A 27 1.22 -16.50 -7.74
C VAL A 27 1.90 -17.86 -7.75
N ALA A 28 2.39 -18.35 -6.59
CA ALA A 28 3.03 -19.65 -6.49
C ALA A 28 2.09 -20.79 -6.91
N ASN A 29 0.82 -20.75 -6.50
CA ASN A 29 -0.18 -21.74 -6.92
C ASN A 29 -0.46 -21.67 -8.43
N GLY A 30 -0.60 -20.47 -8.98
CA GLY A 30 -0.81 -20.30 -10.42
C GLY A 30 0.37 -20.79 -11.25
N LEU A 31 1.60 -20.55 -10.80
CA LEU A 31 2.80 -21.10 -11.42
C LEU A 31 2.85 -22.62 -11.33
N LEU A 32 2.51 -23.21 -10.17
CA LEU A 32 2.41 -24.66 -10.03
C LEU A 32 1.42 -25.27 -11.02
N ILE A 33 0.25 -24.67 -11.18
CA ILE A 33 -0.76 -25.11 -12.15
C ILE A 33 -0.17 -25.05 -13.57
N LEU A 34 0.51 -23.97 -13.94
CA LEU A 34 1.12 -23.82 -15.27
C LEU A 34 2.21 -24.87 -15.54
N THR A 35 2.98 -25.26 -14.53
CA THR A 35 4.11 -26.19 -14.69
C THR A 35 3.75 -27.66 -14.54
N ALA A 36 2.67 -27.98 -13.82
CA ALA A 36 2.28 -29.35 -13.49
C ALA A 36 1.10 -29.87 -14.32
N SER A 37 0.45 -28.99 -15.11
CA SER A 37 -0.74 -29.34 -15.87
C SER A 37 -0.39 -29.68 -17.33
N ASP A 38 -0.65 -30.93 -17.73
CA ASP A 38 -0.72 -31.33 -19.14
C ASP A 38 -2.04 -30.91 -19.82
N SER A 39 -2.96 -30.30 -19.06
CA SER A 39 -4.25 -29.85 -19.56
C SER A 39 -4.13 -28.63 -20.47
N SER A 40 -4.89 -28.65 -21.56
CA SER A 40 -5.11 -27.52 -22.47
C SER A 40 -5.78 -26.32 -21.79
N SER A 41 -6.28 -26.45 -20.56
CA SER A 41 -6.86 -25.34 -19.77
C SER A 41 -5.85 -24.60 -18.88
N ALA A 42 -4.59 -25.03 -18.81
CA ALA A 42 -3.58 -24.44 -17.93
C ALA A 42 -3.38 -22.94 -18.16
N TRP A 43 -3.59 -22.46 -19.40
CA TRP A 43 -3.47 -21.04 -19.75
C TRP A 43 -4.40 -20.11 -18.94
N LEU A 44 -5.49 -20.64 -18.38
CA LEU A 44 -6.39 -19.85 -17.51
C LEU A 44 -5.68 -19.34 -16.25
N ALA A 45 -4.59 -20.00 -15.83
CA ALA A 45 -3.78 -19.55 -14.70
C ALA A 45 -2.89 -18.33 -15.02
N VAL A 46 -2.71 -17.96 -16.29
CA VAL A 46 -1.88 -16.81 -16.67
C VAL A 46 -2.46 -15.49 -16.14
N ILE A 47 -3.77 -15.30 -16.26
CA ILE A 47 -4.46 -14.08 -15.81
C ILE A 47 -4.28 -13.84 -14.30
N PRO A 48 -4.61 -14.79 -13.41
CA PRO A 48 -4.40 -14.59 -11.98
C PRO A 48 -2.91 -14.45 -11.63
N VAL A 49 -2.00 -15.18 -12.28
CA VAL A 49 -0.55 -15.02 -12.05
C VAL A 49 -0.10 -13.60 -12.38
N ALA A 50 -0.52 -13.04 -13.52
CA ALA A 50 -0.18 -11.69 -13.90
C ALA A 50 -0.76 -10.65 -12.94
N LEU A 51 -2.04 -10.78 -12.60
CA LEU A 51 -2.75 -9.86 -11.69
C LEU A 51 -2.14 -9.87 -10.28
N PHE A 52 -2.05 -11.05 -9.66
CA PHE A 52 -1.51 -11.17 -8.30
C PHE A 52 0.00 -10.95 -8.26
N GLY A 53 0.72 -11.24 -9.33
CA GLY A 53 2.14 -10.89 -9.48
C GLY A 53 2.36 -9.38 -9.39
N LEU A 54 1.55 -8.60 -10.11
CA LEU A 54 1.59 -7.14 -10.02
C LEU A 54 1.27 -6.66 -8.60
N VAL A 55 0.22 -7.20 -7.98
CA VAL A 55 -0.16 -6.86 -6.59
C VAL A 55 0.97 -7.19 -5.61
N ALA A 56 1.60 -8.36 -5.74
CA ALA A 56 2.71 -8.77 -4.90
C ALA A 56 3.88 -7.80 -4.99
N VAL A 57 4.27 -7.39 -6.21
CA VAL A 57 5.34 -6.40 -6.44
C VAL A 57 4.99 -5.05 -5.81
N VAL A 58 3.76 -4.55 -6.02
CA VAL A 58 3.32 -3.27 -5.44
C VAL A 58 3.33 -3.31 -3.91
N MET A 59 2.80 -4.39 -3.31
CA MET A 59 2.76 -4.55 -1.86
C MET A 59 4.15 -4.73 -1.27
N LEU A 60 5.03 -5.48 -1.93
CA LEU A 60 6.42 -5.65 -1.51
C LEU A 60 7.16 -4.30 -1.49
N ARG A 61 7.03 -3.49 -2.56
CA ARG A 61 7.58 -2.13 -2.59
C ARG A 61 7.07 -1.28 -1.43
N ARG A 62 5.78 -1.40 -1.11
CA ARG A 62 5.17 -0.68 0.02
C ARG A 62 5.71 -1.14 1.37
N VAL A 63 5.95 -2.44 1.56
CA VAL A 63 6.58 -2.99 2.78
C VAL A 63 8.03 -2.51 2.91
N MET A 64 8.77 -2.38 1.80
CA MET A 64 10.16 -1.92 1.79
C MET A 64 10.30 -0.41 2.00
N ARG A 65 9.26 0.38 1.71
CA ARG A 65 9.28 1.85 1.89
C ARG A 65 9.57 2.22 3.35
N ARG A 66 10.53 3.11 3.58
CA ARG A 66 10.91 3.59 4.92
C ARG A 66 10.32 4.94 5.29
N ASP A 67 9.78 5.65 4.31
CA ASP A 67 9.19 6.97 4.51
C ASP A 67 7.96 6.93 5.43
N PRO A 68 7.74 7.98 6.24
CA PRO A 68 6.49 8.16 6.97
C PRO A 68 5.29 8.25 6.01
N TYR A 69 4.14 7.77 6.48
CA TYR A 69 2.88 7.78 5.72
C TYR A 69 2.14 9.10 5.83
N LEU A 70 2.27 9.79 6.96
CA LEU A 70 1.71 11.12 7.14
C LEU A 70 2.76 11.98 7.82
N VAL A 71 3.09 13.09 7.19
CA VAL A 71 3.98 14.11 7.76
C VAL A 71 3.15 15.37 7.97
N LEU A 72 3.10 15.87 9.19
CA LEU A 72 2.47 17.14 9.52
C LEU A 72 3.52 18.12 10.00
N ASP A 73 3.44 19.35 9.50
CA ASP A 73 4.29 20.45 9.96
C ASP A 73 3.54 21.78 9.93
N LYS A 74 4.25 22.88 10.19
CA LYS A 74 3.66 24.23 10.27
C LYS A 74 3.07 24.74 8.95
N LYS A 75 3.46 24.19 7.80
CA LYS A 75 3.02 24.64 6.47
C LYS A 75 1.89 23.78 5.90
N GLY A 76 1.74 22.54 6.37
CA GLY A 76 0.69 21.64 5.87
C GLY A 76 0.85 20.20 6.30
N PHE A 77 0.28 19.29 5.49
CA PHE A 77 0.47 17.85 5.63
C PHE A 77 0.75 17.17 4.29
N ASP A 78 1.40 16.02 4.33
CA ASP A 78 1.67 15.16 3.18
C ASP A 78 1.21 13.73 3.51
N ASP A 79 0.13 13.29 2.86
CA ASP A 79 -0.46 11.96 3.02
C ASP A 79 0.01 11.01 1.90
N ARG A 80 0.82 10.03 2.30
CA ARG A 80 1.41 8.99 1.45
C ARG A 80 0.82 7.61 1.74
N THR A 81 -0.34 7.55 2.40
CA THR A 81 -1.03 6.29 2.73
C THR A 81 -1.64 5.62 1.51
N THR A 82 -1.91 6.34 0.43
CA THR A 82 -2.45 5.77 -0.81
C THR A 82 -1.40 5.75 -1.93
N PRO A 83 -1.51 4.82 -2.90
CA PRO A 83 -0.65 4.82 -4.09
C PRO A 83 -0.84 6.07 -4.96
N PHE A 84 -1.99 6.74 -4.84
CA PHE A 84 -2.38 7.93 -5.58
C PHE A 84 -2.43 9.13 -4.63
N SER A 85 -1.34 9.41 -3.92
CA SER A 85 -1.29 10.58 -3.03
C SER A 85 -1.44 11.87 -3.83
N VAL A 86 -2.28 12.78 -3.35
CA VAL A 86 -2.43 14.15 -3.89
C VAL A 86 -1.16 14.98 -3.66
N GLY A 87 -0.22 14.47 -2.86
CA GLY A 87 1.01 15.14 -2.49
C GLY A 87 0.77 16.05 -1.29
N ARG A 88 1.52 17.14 -1.24
CA ARG A 88 1.50 18.03 -0.10
C ARG A 88 0.34 19.02 -0.18
N VAL A 89 -0.46 19.08 0.87
CA VAL A 89 -1.61 19.97 1.03
C VAL A 89 -1.24 21.08 2.02
N ALA A 90 -1.41 22.34 1.63
CA ALA A 90 -1.12 23.49 2.49
C ALA A 90 -2.29 23.75 3.45
N TRP A 91 -2.01 24.23 4.67
CA TRP A 91 -3.08 24.56 5.62
C TRP A 91 -4.05 25.63 5.10
N SER A 92 -3.57 26.52 4.22
CA SER A 92 -4.41 27.53 3.55
C SER A 92 -5.43 26.96 2.58
N GLU A 93 -5.24 25.72 2.11
CA GLU A 93 -6.15 25.03 1.19
C GLU A 93 -7.23 24.22 1.94
N VAL A 94 -7.08 24.08 3.27
CA VAL A 94 -8.00 23.31 4.11
C VAL A 94 -9.15 24.22 4.55
N SER A 95 -10.36 23.89 4.12
CA SER A 95 -11.57 24.65 4.47
C SER A 95 -12.14 24.31 5.85
N SER A 96 -12.01 23.05 6.27
CA SER A 96 -12.55 22.54 7.53
C SER A 96 -11.80 21.28 7.97
N ILE A 97 -11.80 21.00 9.28
CA ILE A 97 -11.27 19.76 9.86
C ILE A 97 -12.36 19.17 10.73
N GLU A 98 -12.76 17.94 10.41
CA GLU A 98 -13.71 17.17 11.19
C GLU A 98 -12.99 15.99 11.83
N ALA A 99 -13.12 15.87 13.16
CA ALA A 99 -12.53 14.79 13.91
C ALA A 99 -13.54 13.65 14.05
N GLU A 100 -13.35 12.59 13.26
CA GLU A 100 -14.12 11.36 13.42
C GLU A 100 -13.24 10.28 14.07
N ARG A 101 -13.80 9.57 15.07
CA ARG A 101 -13.17 8.33 15.54
C ARG A 101 -13.40 7.29 14.46
N ALA A 102 -12.36 6.96 13.71
CA ALA A 102 -12.37 5.78 12.86
C ALA A 102 -12.61 4.53 13.74
N GLY A 103 -13.86 4.07 13.80
CA GLY A 103 -14.22 2.83 14.46
C GLY A 103 -13.54 1.67 13.73
N PHE A 104 -12.75 0.89 14.46
CA PHE A 104 -12.37 -0.44 13.99
C PHE A 104 -13.61 -1.33 14.20
N GLN A 105 -14.37 -1.57 13.13
CA GLN A 105 -15.22 -2.76 13.00
C GLN A 105 -14.40 -3.91 12.42
#